data_AF-A0A428WQT4-F1
#
_entry.id   AF-A0A428WQT4-F1
#
_cell.length_a   1.000
_cell.length_b   1.000
_cell.length_c   1.000
_cell.angle_alpha   90.00
_cell.angle_beta   90.00
_cell.angle_gamma   90.00
#
_symmetry.space_group_name_H-M   'P 1'
#
loop_
_entity.id
_entity.type
_entity.pdbx_description
1 polymer ?
#
loop_
_entity_poly.entity_id
_entity_poly.type
_entity_poly.pdbx_seq_one_letter_code
_entity_poly.pdbx_strand_id
1 'polypeptide(L)'
;MAAPIIRSGRIQLSVPRWPVHVFAEADYCYGIGPLTLRVDRVEWAKPIPYEGDTWLEVEGTVIDKTGREGSRRQVLVRAGRLPHPPSRKRPRLRP
;
A
#
# COMPACT_ATOMS: atom_id res chain seq x y z
N MET A 1 9.10 18.53 -17.15
CA MET A 1 10.17 18.84 -16.19
C MET A 1 9.51 19.01 -14.83
N ALA A 2 9.71 18.08 -13.89
CA ALA A 2 9.24 18.23 -12.51
C ALA A 2 10.47 18.60 -11.66
N ALA A 3 10.39 19.73 -10.97
CA ALA A 3 11.50 20.29 -10.21
C ALA A 3 11.74 19.51 -8.89
N PRO A 4 13.00 19.31 -8.47
CA PRO A 4 13.29 18.64 -7.22
C PRO A 4 13.12 19.62 -6.05
N ILE A 5 12.38 19.22 -5.02
CA ILE A 5 12.40 19.90 -3.73
C ILE A 5 13.48 19.21 -2.89
N ILE A 6 14.63 19.86 -2.79
CA ILE A 6 15.76 19.40 -1.97
C ILE A 6 15.54 19.90 -0.54
N ARG A 7 15.28 18.99 0.38
CA ARG A 7 15.45 19.22 1.83
C ARG A 7 16.36 18.13 2.38
N SER A 8 17.62 18.49 2.63
CA SER A 8 18.63 17.76 3.39
C SER A 8 18.93 16.31 2.95
N GLY A 9 19.92 16.18 2.05
CA GLY A 9 20.96 15.14 2.16
C GLY A 9 20.66 13.70 1.79
N ARG A 10 19.43 13.31 1.46
CA ARG A 10 19.13 12.04 0.80
C ARG A 10 18.18 12.31 -0.36
N ILE A 11 18.54 11.82 -1.56
CA ILE A 11 17.62 11.75 -2.69
C ILE A 11 16.51 10.78 -2.26
N GLN A 12 15.46 11.30 -1.61
CA GLN A 12 14.21 10.59 -1.47
C GLN A 12 13.59 10.63 -2.87
N LEU A 13 13.91 9.62 -3.68
CA LEU A 13 13.16 9.33 -4.90
C LEU A 13 11.68 9.49 -4.51
N SER A 14 10.97 10.41 -5.16
CA SER A 14 9.54 10.62 -4.94
C SER A 14 8.81 9.41 -5.52
N VAL A 15 8.99 8.25 -4.89
CA VAL A 15 8.18 7.08 -5.15
C VAL A 15 6.76 7.53 -4.80
N PRO A 16 5.78 7.33 -5.70
CA PRO A 16 4.40 7.61 -5.38
C PRO A 16 4.07 6.89 -4.08
N ARG A 17 3.89 7.66 -3.00
CA ARG A 17 3.47 7.09 -1.73
C ARG A 17 2.03 6.66 -1.94
N TRP A 18 1.77 5.37 -1.83
CA TRP A 18 0.41 4.88 -1.80
C TRP A 18 -0.34 5.61 -0.67
N PRO A 19 -1.63 5.92 -0.86
CA PRO A 19 -2.43 6.46 0.22
C PRO A 19 -2.44 5.47 1.39
N VAL A 20 -2.50 6.01 2.61
CA VAL A 20 -2.76 5.21 3.81
C VAL A 20 -4.16 4.62 3.68
N HIS A 21 -4.31 3.33 3.97
CA HIS A 21 -5.58 2.61 3.92
C HIS A 21 -5.88 1.96 5.26
N VAL A 22 -7.16 1.92 5.62
CA VAL A 22 -7.65 1.25 6.82
C VAL A 22 -8.36 -0.02 6.37
N PHE A 23 -7.87 -1.16 6.84
CA PHE A 23 -8.49 -2.47 6.63
C PHE A 23 -9.27 -2.86 7.88
N ALA A 24 -10.52 -3.31 7.72
CA ALA A 24 -11.26 -3.91 8.81
C ALA A 24 -10.65 -5.27 9.19
N GLU A 25 -10.82 -5.70 10.44
CA GLU A 25 -10.25 -6.98 10.92
C GLU A 25 -10.61 -8.18 10.03
N ALA A 26 -11.86 -8.26 9.54
CA ALA A 26 -12.33 -9.33 8.66
C ALA A 26 -11.74 -9.30 7.23
N ASP A 27 -11.06 -8.20 6.87
CA ASP A 27 -10.50 -7.98 5.54
C ASP A 27 -8.99 -8.25 5.49
N TYR A 28 -8.35 -8.62 6.61
CA TYR A 28 -6.94 -9.00 6.65
C TYR A 28 -6.65 -10.17 7.62
N CYS A 29 -5.59 -10.94 7.35
CA CYS A 29 -5.14 -12.01 8.25
C CYS A 29 -3.97 -11.57 9.14
N TYR A 30 -3.82 -12.26 10.26
CA TYR A 30 -2.71 -12.15 11.21
C TYR A 30 -2.70 -10.87 12.06
N GLY A 31 -3.85 -10.40 12.55
CA GLY A 31 -3.91 -9.33 13.54
C GLY A 31 -5.28 -9.21 14.22
N ILE A 32 -5.42 -8.18 15.05
CA ILE A 32 -6.62 -7.87 15.83
C ILE A 32 -6.87 -6.36 15.68
N GLY A 33 -8.13 -5.99 15.47
CA GLY A 33 -8.62 -4.65 15.26
C GLY A 33 -8.34 -4.10 13.85
N PRO A 34 -8.85 -2.89 13.55
CA PRO A 34 -8.57 -2.20 12.30
C PRO A 34 -7.07 -1.99 12.08
N LEU A 35 -6.60 -2.25 10.87
CA LEU A 35 -5.21 -2.08 10.48
C LEU A 35 -5.07 -0.86 9.57
N THR A 36 -4.42 0.19 10.08
CA THR A 36 -4.02 1.35 9.27
C THR A 36 -2.64 1.08 8.68
N LEU A 37 -2.57 0.96 7.35
CA LEU A 37 -1.36 0.55 6.63
C LEU A 37 -1.11 1.50 5.46
N ARG A 38 0.13 1.97 5.31
CA ARG A 38 0.61 2.49 4.04
C ARG A 38 1.15 1.32 3.23
N VAL A 39 0.44 0.97 2.16
CA VAL A 39 0.82 -0.14 1.27
C VAL A 39 2.13 0.20 0.55
N ASP A 40 3.12 -0.66 0.68
CA ASP A 40 4.40 -0.52 -0.01
C ASP A 40 4.43 -1.44 -1.25
N ARG A 41 3.89 -2.67 -1.13
CA ARG A 41 3.80 -3.66 -2.21
C ARG A 41 2.56 -4.55 -2.06
N VAL A 42 2.01 -4.97 -3.20
CA VAL A 42 1.01 -6.05 -3.29
C VAL A 42 1.53 -7.12 -4.26
N GLU A 43 1.46 -8.39 -3.89
CA GLU A 43 1.85 -9.52 -4.73
C GLU A 43 0.69 -10.01 -5.61
N TRP A 44 0.41 -9.27 -6.68
CA TRP A 44 -0.68 -9.58 -7.61
C TRP A 44 -0.53 -10.90 -8.37
N ALA A 45 0.69 -11.42 -8.52
CA ALA A 45 0.93 -12.63 -9.30
C ALA A 45 0.62 -13.92 -8.53
N LYS A 46 0.31 -13.83 -7.22
CA LYS A 46 0.03 -14.98 -6.36
C LYS A 46 -1.29 -14.80 -5.59
N PRO A 47 -2.44 -14.80 -6.28
CA PRO A 47 -3.73 -14.80 -5.60
C PRO A 47 -3.92 -16.11 -4.81
N ILE A 48 -4.45 -15.99 -3.59
CA ILE A 48 -4.73 -17.10 -2.68
C ILE A 48 -6.25 -17.20 -2.50
N PRO A 49 -6.90 -18.26 -3.03
CA PRO A 49 -8.31 -18.53 -2.74
C PRO A 49 -8.48 -18.95 -1.27
N TYR A 50 -9.32 -18.25 -0.52
CA TYR A 50 -9.62 -18.57 0.88
C TYR A 50 -10.98 -18.01 1.31
N GLU A 51 -11.79 -18.81 2.01
CA GLU A 51 -13.16 -18.48 2.45
C GLU A 51 -14.09 -17.95 1.34
N GLY A 52 -13.99 -18.53 0.14
CA GLY A 52 -14.81 -18.10 -1.01
C GLY A 52 -14.38 -16.76 -1.62
N ASP A 53 -13.26 -16.21 -1.19
CA ASP A 53 -12.72 -14.94 -1.66
C ASP A 53 -11.28 -15.07 -2.17
N THR A 54 -10.80 -14.02 -2.84
CA THR A 54 -9.39 -13.92 -3.27
C THR A 54 -8.60 -13.03 -2.33
N TRP A 55 -7.48 -13.55 -1.83
CA TRP A 55 -6.58 -12.86 -0.92
C TRP A 55 -5.23 -12.64 -1.57
N LEU A 56 -4.55 -11.56 -1.18
CA LEU A 56 -3.26 -11.17 -1.71
C LEU A 56 -2.31 -10.81 -0.58
N GLU A 57 -1.04 -11.16 -0.76
CA GLU A 57 0.03 -10.77 0.14
C GLU A 57 0.35 -9.29 -0.05
N VAL A 58 0.37 -8.56 1.06
CA VAL A 58 0.61 -7.13 1.13
C VAL A 58 1.74 -6.85 2.10
N GLU A 59 2.73 -6.10 1.66
CA GLU A 59 3.75 -5.49 2.52
C GLU A 59 3.42 -4.00 2.68
N GLY A 60 3.50 -3.50 3.90
CA GLY A 60 3.30 -2.08 4.17
C GLY A 60 3.84 -1.63 5.51
N THR A 61 3.85 -0.32 5.70
CA THR A 61 4.24 0.33 6.95
C THR A 61 2.99 0.63 7.77
N VAL A 62 2.93 0.16 9.02
CA VAL A 62 1.81 0.43 9.94
C VAL A 62 1.81 1.90 10.31
N ILE A 63 0.63 2.50 10.33
CA ILE A 63 0.43 3.86 10.83
C ILE A 63 -0.31 3.77 12.16
N ASP A 64 0.29 4.30 13.22
CA ASP A 64 -0.34 4.29 14.54
C ASP A 64 -1.51 5.27 14.63
N LYS A 65 -2.24 5.23 15.76
CA LYS A 65 -3.38 6.12 16.03
C LYS A 65 -3.03 7.62 16.06
N THR A 66 -1.75 7.97 16.17
CA THR A 66 -1.26 9.35 16.14
C THR A 66 -0.82 9.79 14.74
N GLY A 67 -0.94 8.90 13.75
CA GLY A 67 -0.51 9.14 12.38
C GLY A 67 0.98 8.91 12.14
N ARG A 68 1.71 8.33 13.10
CA ARG A 68 3.15 8.07 12.97
C ARG A 68 3.40 6.71 12.33
N GLU A 69 4.48 6.65 11.55
CA GLU A 69 4.96 5.40 10.96
C GLU A 69 5.55 4.51 12.06
N GLY A 70 5.04 3.29 12.14
CA GLY A 70 5.55 2.24 13.00
C GLY A 70 6.34 1.19 12.21
N SER A 71 6.16 -0.07 12.59
CA SER A 71 6.84 -1.20 11.97
C SER A 71 6.30 -1.52 10.58
N ARG A 72 7.16 -2.14 9.75
CA ARG A 72 6.70 -2.85 8.55
C ARG A 72 5.99 -4.14 8.92
N ARG A 73 5.00 -4.51 8.13
CA ARG A 73 4.22 -5.73 8.30
C ARG A 73 3.88 -6.35 6.95
N GLN A 74 3.89 -7.68 6.94
CA GLN A 74 3.33 -8.48 5.88
C GLN A 74 2.01 -9.09 6.36
N VAL A 75 0.94 -8.96 5.56
CA VAL A 75 -0.39 -9.48 5.85
C VAL A 75 -1.04 -10.04 4.58
N LEU A 76 -2.07 -10.88 4.74
CA LEU A 76 -3.00 -11.19 3.66
C LEU A 76 -4.16 -10.20 3.72
N VAL A 77 -4.60 -9.69 2.57
CA VAL A 77 -5.74 -8.77 2.47
C VAL A 77 -6.68 -9.25 1.38
N ARG A 78 -8.00 -9.13 1.59
CA ARG A 78 -9.00 -9.41 0.55
C ARG A 78 -8.75 -8.50 -0.67
N ALA A 79 -8.68 -9.08 -1.86
CA ALA A 79 -8.31 -8.37 -3.08
C ALA A 79 -9.24 -7.17 -3.38
N GLY A 80 -10.55 -7.32 -3.12
CA GLY A 80 -11.55 -6.26 -3.30
C GLY A 80 -11.42 -5.07 -2.33
N ARG A 81 -10.54 -5.15 -1.33
CA ARG A 81 -10.28 -4.08 -0.35
C ARG A 81 -8.98 -3.33 -0.61
N LEU A 82 -8.16 -3.82 -1.54
CA LEU A 82 -6.90 -3.16 -1.84
C LEU A 82 -7.13 -1.81 -2.54
N PRO A 83 -6.26 -0.81 -2.26
CA PRO A 83 -6.23 0.38 -3.09
C PRO A 83 -5.99 -0.02 -4.55
N HIS A 84 -6.70 0.63 -5.47
CA HIS A 84 -6.23 0.62 -6.85
C HIS A 84 -4.83 1.25 -6.89
N PRO A 85 -3.87 0.64 -7.62
CA PRO A 85 -2.58 1.26 -7.81
C PRO A 85 -2.77 2.68 -8.33
N PRO A 86 -2.09 3.69 -7.75
CA PRO A 86 -2.20 5.05 -8.22
C PRO A 86 -1.92 5.02 -9.73
N SER A 87 -2.89 5.47 -10.53
CA SER A 87 -2.79 5.40 -11.98
C SER A 87 -1.46 6.02 -12.40
N ARG A 88 -0.54 5.22 -12.95
CA ARG A 88 0.63 5.79 -13.64
C ARG A 88 0.03 6.65 -14.76
N LYS A 89 0.12 7.97 -14.65
CA LYS A 89 -0.22 8.85 -15.78
C LYS A 89 0.56 8.33 -16.98
N ARG A 90 -0.13 7.70 -17.94
CA ARG A 90 0.48 7.27 -19.20
C ARG A 90 1.19 8.50 -19.77
N PRO A 91 2.48 8.43 -20.13
CA PRO A 91 3.08 9.50 -20.92
C PRO A 91 2.22 9.63 -22.17
N ARG A 92 1.60 10.80 -22.36
CA ARG A 92 0.96 11.12 -23.64
C ARG A 92 2.10 11.24 -24.65
N LEU A 93 2.28 10.22 -25.48
CA LEU A 93 2.98 10.38 -26.75
C LEU A 93 2.20 11.46 -27.52
N ARG A 94 2.82 12.63 -27.70
CA ARG A 94 2.30 13.64 -28.61
C ARG A 94 2.58 13.17 -30.04
N PRO A 95 1.68 13.45 -31.00
CA PRO A 95 1.86 13.11 -32.41
C PRO A 95 3.05 13.84 -33.02
#